data_AF-A0A3N5LE85-F1
#
_entry.id   AF-A0A3N5LE85-F1
#
_cell.length_a   1.000
_cell.length_b   1.000
_cell.length_c   1.000
_cell.angle_alpha   90.00
_cell.angle_beta   90.00
_cell.angle_gamma   90.00
#
_symmetry.space_group_name_H-M   'P 1'
#
loop_
_entity.id
_entity.type
_entity.pdbx_description
1 polymer ?
#
loop_
_entity_poly.entity_id
_entity_poly.type
_entity_poly.pdbx_seq_one_letter_code
_entity_poly.pdbx_strand_id
1 'polypeptide(L)' 'MAISKDLLDILVCPLCKAPVELKPDENGLKCVQCKRVYPIRDDIPVMLVDEARIEE' A
#
# COMPACT_ATOMS: atom_id res chain seq x y z
N MET A 1 5.12 -1.09 -30.73
CA MET A 1 4.99 -1.56 -29.34
C MET A 1 4.82 -0.33 -28.47
N ALA A 2 3.57 0.04 -28.21
CA ALA A 2 3.25 1.15 -27.32
C ALA A 2 3.29 0.59 -25.90
N ILE A 3 4.15 1.16 -25.06
CA ILE A 3 4.19 0.92 -23.62
C ILE A 3 2.76 1.04 -23.09
N SER A 4 2.21 -0.11 -22.69
CA SER A 4 0.80 -0.31 -22.34
C SER A 4 0.71 -0.48 -20.83
N LYS A 5 -0.30 0.14 -20.21
CA LYS A 5 -0.93 0.02 -18.87
C LYS A 5 -0.21 -0.66 -17.68
N ASP A 6 0.64 -1.65 -17.88
CA ASP A 6 1.44 -2.37 -16.90
C ASP A 6 2.42 -1.48 -16.08
N LEU A 7 2.76 -0.28 -16.58
CA LEU A 7 3.58 0.71 -15.85
C LEU A 7 2.77 1.65 -14.95
N LEU A 8 1.43 1.54 -14.89
CA LEU A 8 0.57 2.31 -13.97
C LEU A 8 0.05 1.48 -12.78
N ASP A 9 0.37 0.18 -12.75
CA ASP A 9 0.20 -0.76 -11.63
C ASP A 9 1.22 -0.52 -10.48
N ILE A 10 1.89 0.65 -10.45
CA ILE A 10 3.13 0.92 -9.70
C ILE A 10 2.96 1.21 -8.20
N LEU A 11 1.75 1.29 -7.64
CA LEU A 11 1.56 1.44 -6.18
C LEU A 11 0.87 0.22 -5.57
N VAL A 12 1.53 -0.92 -5.74
CA VAL A 12 1.09 -2.19 -5.19
C VAL A 12 1.92 -2.58 -3.97
N CYS A 13 1.28 -3.26 -3.02
CA CYS A 13 1.92 -3.70 -1.78
C CYS A 13 3.20 -4.52 -2.09
N PRO A 14 4.35 -4.22 -1.46
CA PRO A 14 5.63 -4.87 -1.78
C PRO A 14 5.64 -6.39 -1.53
N LEU A 15 4.69 -6.93 -0.76
CA LEU A 15 4.52 -8.38 -0.58
C LEU A 15 3.57 -9.04 -1.57
N CYS A 16 2.34 -8.54 -1.65
CA CYS A 16 1.26 -9.25 -2.33
C CYS A 16 1.04 -8.75 -3.75
N LYS A 17 1.70 -7.65 -4.16
CA LYS A 17 1.45 -6.94 -5.42
C LYS A 17 -0.03 -6.61 -5.64
N ALA A 18 -0.77 -6.51 -4.53
CA ALA A 18 -2.18 -6.16 -4.50
C ALA A 18 -2.34 -4.65 -4.32
N PRO A 19 -3.46 -4.08 -4.79
CA PRO A 19 -3.77 -2.67 -4.58
C PRO A 19 -3.85 -2.34 -3.08
N VAL A 20 -3.34 -1.16 -2.71
CA VAL A 20 -3.50 -0.59 -1.37
C VAL A 20 -4.48 0.58 -1.44
N GLU A 21 -5.34 0.69 -0.44
CA GLU A 21 -6.31 1.76 -0.27
C GLU A 21 -5.84 2.69 0.83
N LEU A 22 -5.96 4.00 0.63
CA LEU A 22 -5.75 4.97 1.70
C LEU A 22 -6.88 4.85 2.73
N LYS A 23 -6.56 4.72 4.01
CA LYS A 23 -7.57 4.79 5.06
C LYS A 23 -8.21 6.20 5.06
N PRO A 24 -9.51 6.30 5.42
CA PRO A 24 -10.20 7.59 5.53
C PRO A 24 -9.59 8.51 6.59
N ASP A 25 -8.82 7.96 7.52
CA ASP A 25 -8.05 8.72 8.51
C ASP A 25 -6.79 9.39 7.95
N GLU A 26 -6.49 9.21 6.65
CA GLU A 26 -5.29 9.69 5.92
C GLU A 26 -3.94 9.33 6.58
N ASN A 27 -3.97 8.52 7.64
CA ASN A 27 -2.85 8.15 8.48
C ASN A 27 -2.27 6.77 8.12
N GLY A 28 -2.77 6.13 7.05
CA GLY A 28 -2.21 4.86 6.62
C GLY A 28 -2.77 4.30 5.32
N LEU A 29 -2.01 3.40 4.71
CA LEU A 29 -2.37 2.64 3.51
C LEU A 29 -2.74 1.21 3.90
N LYS A 30 -4.00 0.83 3.72
CA LYS A 30 -4.52 -0.52 3.94
C LYS A 30 -4.45 -1.34 2.67
N CYS A 31 -3.77 -2.47 2.70
CA CYS A 31 -3.82 -3.47 1.64
C CYS A 31 -5.10 -4.31 1.75
N VAL A 32 -5.90 -4.40 0.68
CA VAL A 32 -7.16 -5.18 0.67
C VAL A 32 -6.92 -6.69 0.73
N GLN A 33 -5.79 -7.17 0.19
CA GLN A 33 -5.48 -8.59 0.11
C GLN A 33 -4.73 -9.09 1.35
N CYS A 34 -3.72 -8.33 1.77
CA CYS A 34 -2.89 -8.67 2.92
C CYS A 34 -3.50 -8.20 4.26
N LYS A 35 -4.55 -7.36 4.22
CA LYS A 35 -5.13 -6.65 5.38
C LYS A 35 -4.13 -5.88 6.24
N ARG A 36 -2.95 -5.58 5.67
CA ARG A 36 -1.89 -4.82 6.31
C ARG A 36 -2.13 -3.34 6.15
N VAL A 37 -1.93 -2.61 7.22
CA VAL A 37 -2.06 -1.16 7.29
C VAL A 37 -0.67 -0.59 7.52
N TYR A 38 -0.15 0.08 6.50
CA TYR A 38 1.11 0.81 6.56
C TYR A 38 0.84 2.19 7.13
N PRO A 39 1.42 2.57 8.27
CA PRO A 39 1.23 3.89 8.84
C PRO A 39 1.90 4.97 7.99
N ILE A 40 1.32 6.17 7.97
CA ILE A 40 1.94 7.38 7.42
C ILE A 40 2.53 8.16 8.59
N ARG A 41 3.82 8.48 8.52
CA ARG A 41 4.54 9.31 9.51
C ARG A 41 5.18 10.47 8.79
N ASP A 42 4.97 11.70 9.27
CA ASP A 42 5.51 12.91 8.66
C ASP A 42 5.17 13.04 7.16
N ASP A 43 3.93 12.71 6.79
CA ASP A 43 3.43 12.64 5.41
C ASP A 43 4.15 11.63 4.49
N ILE A 44 5.00 10.76 5.07
CA ILE A 44 5.71 9.70 4.35
C ILE A 44 5.07 8.34 4.68
N PRO A 45 4.55 7.61 3.68
CA PRO A 45 4.01 6.26 3.89
C PRO A 45 5.14 5.30 4.24
N VAL A 46 5.10 4.77 5.46
CA VAL A 46 6.06 3.76 5.93
C VAL A 46 5.65 2.41 5.34
N MET A 47 6.07 2.15 4.10
CA MET A 47 5.85 0.87 3.40
C MET A 47 6.79 -0.25 3.88
N LEU A 48 7.13 -0.26 5.17
CA LEU A 48 7.90 -1.32 5.80
C LEU A 48 6.97 -2.39 6.35
N VAL A 49 7.27 -3.64 6.04
CA VAL A 49 6.48 -4.80 6.45
C VAL A 49 6.50 -4.96 7.97
N ASP A 50 7.64 -4.72 8.61
CA ASP A 50 7.81 -4.75 10.05
C ASP A 50 6.97 -3.70 10.79
N GLU A 51 6.78 -2.52 10.19
CA GLU A 51 5.96 -1.44 10.76
C GLU A 51 4.48 -1.55 10.35
N ALA A 52 4.16 -2.45 9.42
CA ALA A 52 2.80 -2.67 8.96
C ALA A 52 1.97 -3.37 10.04
N ARG A 53 0.85 -2.77 10.42
CA ARG A 53 -0.10 -3.39 11.35
C ARG A 53 -1.05 -4.29 10.58
N ILE A 54 -1.16 -5.55 10.99
CA ILE A 54 -2.18 -6.45 10.43
C ILE A 54 -3.47 -6.24 11.23
N GLU A 55 -4.50 -5.69 10.59
CA GLU A 55 -5.85 -5.64 11.16
C GLU A 55 -6.65 -6.81 10.57
N GLU A 56 -7.07 -7.76 11.42
CA GLU A 56 -7.88 -8.93 11.01
C GLU A 56 -9.28 -8.55 10.49
#